data_AF-A0A5C7MU44-F1
#
_entry.id   AF-A0A5C7MU44-F1
#
_cell.length_a   1.000
_cell.length_b   1.000
_cell.length_c   1.000
_cell.angle_alpha   90.00
_cell.angle_beta   90.00
_cell.angle_gamma   90.00
#
_symmetry.space_group_name_H-M   'P 1'
#
loop_
_entity.id
_entity.type
_entity.pdbx_description
1 polymer ?
#
loop_
_entity_poly.entity_id
_entity_poly.type
_entity_poly.pdbx_seq_one_letter_code
_entity_poly.pdbx_strand_id
1 'polypeptide(L)'
;LAPFISEFLVLVGTFIHYPAVTAVAATALVLSALYILWMYQRMMTGPITEGNDKLRDLVPRELVVVVPLVALLLVLGVYPKPALDIINPAVGHTSSSTAQAVTR
;
A
#
# COMPACT_ATOMS: atom_id res chain seq x y z
N LEU A 1 -3.41 -3.50 2.27
CA LEU A 1 -2.47 -4.60 2.58
C LEU A 1 -1.25 -4.56 1.66
N ALA A 2 -1.36 -4.85 0.37
CA ALA A 2 -0.20 -4.75 -0.54
C ALA A 2 0.53 -3.38 -0.52
N PRO A 3 -0.14 -2.21 -0.52
CA PRO A 3 0.55 -0.92 -0.42
C PRO A 3 1.34 -0.74 0.88
N PHE A 4 0.80 -1.25 2.00
CA PHE A 4 1.45 -1.18 3.31
C PHE A 4 2.79 -1.92 3.34
N ILE A 5 2.87 -3.11 2.72
CA ILE A 5 4.15 -3.86 2.64
C ILE A 5 5.19 -3.03 1.89
N SER A 6 4.81 -2.43 0.76
CA SER A 6 5.72 -1.60 -0.04
C SER A 6 6.22 -0.39 0.75
N GLU A 7 5.33 0.35 1.40
CA GLU A 7 5.70 1.53 2.21
C GLU A 7 6.57 1.13 3.41
N PHE A 8 6.26 0.01 4.07
CA PHE A 8 7.05 -0.50 5.17
C PHE A 8 8.48 -0.86 4.74
N LEU A 9 8.65 -1.52 3.58
CA LEU A 9 9.96 -1.82 3.02
C LEU A 9 10.78 -0.54 2.76
N VAL A 10 10.13 0.52 2.25
CA VAL A 10 10.77 1.83 2.04
C VAL A 10 11.22 2.45 3.37
N LEU A 11 10.40 2.38 4.41
CA LEU A 11 10.76 2.87 5.75
C LEU A 11 11.95 2.11 6.33
N VAL A 12 11.95 0.77 6.24
CA VAL A 12 13.07 -0.07 6.72
C VAL A 12 14.36 0.26 5.98
N GLY A 13 14.31 0.42 4.65
CA GLY A 13 15.48 0.81 3.86
C GLY A 13 16.02 2.20 4.20
N THR A 14 15.13 3.15 4.47
CA THR A 14 15.51 4.54 4.79
C THR A 14 16.03 4.69 6.22
N PHE A 15 15.55 3.88 7.15
CA PHE A 15 15.88 3.97 8.58
C PHE A 15 17.39 3.89 8.85
N ILE A 16 18.12 3.08 8.08
CA ILE A 16 19.56 2.85 8.24
C ILE A 16 20.36 4.13 7.99
N HIS A 17 19.90 4.98 7.08
CA HIS A 17 20.61 6.22 6.70
C HIS A 17 20.02 7.47 7.36
N TYR A 18 18.70 7.55 7.53
CA TYR A 18 18.00 8.76 7.99
C TYR A 18 16.89 8.45 9.01
N PRO A 19 17.23 8.13 10.27
CA PRO A 19 16.25 7.71 11.28
C PRO A 19 15.26 8.82 11.66
N ALA A 20 15.69 10.09 11.74
CA ALA A 20 14.80 11.21 12.09
C ALA A 20 13.71 11.43 11.03
N VAL A 21 14.07 11.40 9.75
CA VAL A 21 13.11 11.54 8.64
C VAL A 21 12.18 10.33 8.59
N THR A 22 12.71 9.13 8.83
CA THR A 22 11.92 7.90 8.88
C THR A 22 10.88 7.93 10.01
N ALA A 23 11.18 8.52 11.17
CA ALA A 23 10.22 8.67 12.26
C ALA A 23 9.04 9.58 11.89
N VAL A 24 9.30 10.67 11.16
CA VAL A 24 8.24 11.54 10.63
C VAL A 24 7.39 10.79 9.60
N ALA A 25 8.02 10.08 8.68
CA ALA A 25 7.31 9.28 7.67
C ALA A 25 6.46 8.16 8.29
N ALA A 26 6.96 7.47 9.31
CA ALA A 26 6.21 6.46 10.06
C ALA A 26 4.98 7.08 10.75
N THR A 27 5.12 8.28 11.31
CA THR A 27 3.99 9.00 11.91
C THR A 27 2.92 9.34 10.87
N ALA A 28 3.32 9.79 9.67
CA ALA A 28 2.40 10.04 8.57
C ALA A 28 1.64 8.76 8.13
N LEU A 29 2.32 7.62 8.11
CA LEU A 29 1.70 6.32 7.84
C LEU A 29 0.62 5.97 8.89
N VAL A 30 0.91 6.17 10.18
CA VAL A 30 -0.06 5.96 11.26
C VAL A 30 -1.26 6.89 11.10
N LEU A 31 -1.03 8.18 10.81
CA LEU A 31 -2.11 9.15 10.59
C LEU A 31 -2.97 8.78 9.38
N SER A 32 -2.38 8.25 8.30
CA SER A 32 -3.12 7.74 7.14
C SER A 32 -4.06 6.59 7.52
N ALA A 33 -3.58 5.63 8.32
CA ALA A 33 -4.40 4.54 8.81
C ALA A 33 -5.56 5.02 9.71
N LEU A 34 -5.29 5.98 10.60
CA LEU A 34 -6.32 6.60 11.44
C LEU A 34 -7.37 7.34 10.60
N TYR A 35 -6.94 8.08 9.57
CA TYR A 35 -7.84 8.76 8.65
C TYR A 35 -8.76 7.78 7.92
N ILE A 36 -8.21 6.70 7.36
CA ILE A 36 -9.01 5.68 6.66
C ILE A 36 -10.01 5.02 7.62
N LEU A 37 -9.60 4.71 8.86
CA LEU A 37 -10.50 4.13 9.85
C LEU A 37 -11.64 5.09 10.23
N TRP A 38 -11.30 6.35 10.52
CA TRP A 38 -12.29 7.38 10.83
C TRP A 38 -13.27 7.61 9.67
N MET A 39 -12.74 7.66 8.44
CA MET A 39 -13.53 7.78 7.22
C MET A 39 -14.47 6.57 7.03
N TYR A 40 -13.96 5.35 7.24
CA TYR A 40 -14.77 4.14 7.14
C TYR A 40 -15.94 4.13 8.13
N GLN A 41 -15.67 4.45 9.40
CA GLN A 41 -16.73 4.56 10.43
C GLN A 41 -17.78 5.60 10.03
N ARG A 42 -17.35 6.76 9.55
CA ARG A 42 -18.29 7.82 9.17
C ARG A 42 -19.14 7.48 7.94
N MET A 43 -18.60 6.71 6.99
CA MET A 43 -19.32 6.35 5.76
C MET A 43 -20.19 5.10 5.93
N MET A 44 -19.71 4.09 6.65
CA MET A 44 -20.32 2.75 6.67
C MET A 44 -21.07 2.43 7.98
N THR A 45 -20.76 3.12 9.10
CA THR A 45 -21.36 2.82 10.41
C THR A 45 -22.28 3.92 10.95
N GLY A 46 -22.63 4.91 10.12
CA GLY A 46 -23.59 5.97 10.47
C GLY A 46 -25.06 5.57 10.29
N PRO A 47 -26.01 6.36 10.81
CA PRO A 47 -27.44 6.15 10.56
C PRO A 47 -27.77 6.34 9.07
N ILE A 48 -28.72 5.55 8.58
CA ILE A 48 -29.15 5.59 7.17
C ILE A 48 -29.74 6.97 6.89
N THR A 49 -29.15 7.68 5.93
CA THR A 49 -29.63 9.00 5.47
C THR A 49 -30.76 8.79 4.45
N GLU A 50 -31.81 9.63 4.51
CA GLU A 50 -32.95 9.53 3.60
C GLU A 50 -32.50 9.48 2.13
N GLY A 51 -32.92 8.45 1.40
CA GLY A 51 -32.53 8.21 0.00
C GLY A 51 -31.52 7.08 -0.22
N ASN A 52 -30.85 6.59 0.82
CA ASN A 52 -29.96 5.42 0.75
C ASN A 52 -30.70 4.07 0.79
N ASP A 53 -32.00 4.08 1.08
CA ASP A 53 -32.83 2.88 1.31
C ASP A 53 -32.99 1.99 0.05
N LYS A 54 -32.66 2.53 -1.12
CA LYS A 54 -32.75 1.85 -2.43
C LYS A 54 -31.38 1.57 -3.07
N LEU A 55 -30.28 1.78 -2.35
CA LEU A 55 -28.96 1.42 -2.85
C LEU A 55 -28.90 -0.09 -3.06
N ARG A 56 -28.66 -0.49 -4.31
CA ARG A 56 -28.59 -1.90 -4.69
C ARG A 56 -27.18 -2.41 -4.43
N ASP A 57 -27.08 -3.62 -3.91
CA ASP A 57 -25.80 -4.31 -3.74
C ASP A 57 -25.09 -4.53 -5.08
N LEU A 58 -23.78 -4.82 -4.98
CA LEU A 58 -22.91 -5.09 -6.12
C LEU A 58 -23.52 -6.16 -7.02
N VAL A 59 -23.67 -5.85 -8.30
CA VAL A 59 -24.13 -6.82 -9.28
C VAL A 59 -22.98 -7.76 -9.68
N PRO A 60 -23.26 -8.99 -10.17
CA PRO A 60 -22.23 -9.98 -10.48
C PRO A 60 -21.12 -9.50 -11.42
N ARG A 61 -21.45 -8.61 -12.38
CA ARG A 61 -20.46 -7.99 -13.28
C ARG A 61 -19.45 -7.10 -12.56
N GLU A 62 -19.88 -6.39 -11.51
CA GLU A 62 -19.01 -5.51 -10.72
C GLU A 62 -18.12 -6.36 -9.81
N LEU A 63 -18.69 -7.44 -9.26
CA LEU A 63 -17.97 -8.39 -8.43
C LEU A 63 -16.82 -9.08 -9.18
N VAL A 64 -17.01 -9.45 -10.46
CA VAL A 64 -15.95 -10.05 -11.30
C VAL A 64 -14.76 -9.11 -11.50
N VAL A 65 -14.93 -7.80 -11.39
CA VAL A 65 -13.83 -6.82 -11.46
C VAL A 65 -13.18 -6.61 -10.09
N VAL A 66 -13.98 -6.49 -9.03
CA VAL A 66 -13.49 -6.20 -7.68
C VAL A 66 -12.75 -7.40 -7.07
N VAL A 67 -13.27 -8.61 -7.25
CA VAL A 67 -12.69 -9.84 -6.67
C VAL A 67 -11.23 -10.07 -7.06
N PRO A 68 -10.82 -10.03 -8.34
CA PRO A 68 -9.41 -10.24 -8.69
C PRO A 68 -8.50 -9.14 -8.15
N LEU A 69 -8.96 -7.89 -8.06
CA LEU A 69 -8.19 -6.81 -7.46
C LEU A 69 -7.95 -7.05 -5.97
N VAL A 70 -9.00 -7.40 -5.22
CA VAL A 70 -8.88 -7.74 -3.79
C VAL A 70 -8.03 -8.99 -3.59
N ALA A 71 -8.17 -10.00 -4.44
CA ALA A 71 -7.36 -11.21 -4.41
C ALA A 71 -5.87 -10.87 -4.60
N LEU A 72 -5.51 -10.04 -5.58
CA LEU A 72 -4.14 -9.59 -5.79
C LEU A 72 -3.61 -8.78 -4.60
N LEU A 73 -4.42 -7.88 -4.02
CA LEU A 73 -4.06 -7.10 -2.83
C LEU A 73 -3.78 -7.99 -1.61
N LEU A 74 -4.52 -9.10 -1.46
CA LEU A 74 -4.32 -10.08 -0.40
C LEU A 74 -3.09 -10.95 -0.67
N VAL A 75 -2.97 -11.51 -1.86
CA VAL A 75 -1.84 -12.38 -2.26
C VAL A 75 -0.52 -11.62 -2.15
N LEU A 76 -0.40 -10.44 -2.76
CA LEU A 76 0.81 -9.63 -2.68
C LEU A 76 1.03 -9.04 -1.28
N GLY A 77 -0.06 -8.83 -0.53
CA GLY A 77 0.04 -8.39 0.85
C GLY A 77 0.64 -9.45 1.78
N VAL A 78 0.28 -10.72 1.60
CA VAL A 78 0.78 -11.83 2.44
C VAL A 78 2.10 -12.39 1.90
N TYR A 79 2.24 -12.49 0.59
CA TYR A 79 3.41 -13.04 -0.09
C TYR A 79 3.95 -12.06 -1.14
N PRO A 80 4.75 -11.07 -0.73
CA PRO A 80 5.30 -10.06 -1.64
C PRO A 80 6.49 -10.55 -2.48
N LYS A 81 7.06 -11.72 -2.15
CA LYS A 81 8.25 -12.27 -2.82
C LYS A 81 8.17 -12.31 -4.36
N PRO A 82 7.06 -12.72 -5.00
CA PRO A 82 6.98 -12.77 -6.47
C PRO A 82 7.19 -11.40 -7.12
N ALA A 83 6.72 -10.33 -6.48
CA ALA A 83 6.95 -8.98 -6.97
C ALA A 83 8.41 -8.55 -6.73
N LEU A 84 8.96 -8.86 -5.57
CA LEU A 84 10.34 -8.52 -5.21
C LEU A 84 11.36 -9.25 -6.10
N ASP A 85 11.13 -10.52 -6.44
CA ASP A 85 12.03 -11.32 -7.27
C ASP A 85 12.15 -10.76 -8.70
N ILE A 86 11.10 -10.10 -9.20
CA ILE A 86 11.11 -9.41 -10.49
C ILE A 86 11.86 -8.06 -10.40
N ILE A 87 11.71 -7.33 -9.29
CA ILE A 87 12.23 -5.97 -9.12
C ILE A 87 13.71 -5.95 -8.70
N ASN A 88 14.11 -6.81 -7.75
CA ASN A 88 15.44 -6.87 -7.17
C ASN A 88 16.61 -6.91 -8.18
N PRO A 89 16.58 -7.70 -9.28
CA PRO A 89 17.68 -7.70 -10.24
C PRO A 89 17.87 -6.33 -10.92
N ALA A 90 16.78 -5.66 -11.29
CA ALA A 90 16.85 -4.33 -11.90
C ALA A 90 17.41 -3.27 -10.93
N VAL A 91 17.06 -3.36 -9.64
CA VAL A 91 17.61 -2.50 -8.60
C VAL A 91 19.12 -2.73 -8.42
N GLY A 92 19.58 -3.98 -8.42
CA GLY A 92 21.01 -4.32 -8.34
C GLY A 92 21.84 -3.76 -9.49
N HIS A 93 21.31 -3.82 -10.73
CA HIS A 93 21.96 -3.20 -11.88
C HIS A 93 22.07 -1.67 -11.72
N THR A 94 21.02 -1.01 -11.22
CA THR A 94 20.97 0.45 -11.08
C THR A 94 21.88 0.98 -9.97
N SER A 95 21.95 0.26 -8.84
CA SER A 95 22.85 0.65 -7.74
C SER A 95 24.32 0.49 -8.12
N SER A 96 24.67 -0.59 -8.83
CA SER A 96 26.04 -0.83 -9.29
C SER A 96 26.51 0.16 -10.37
N SER A 97 25.64 0.55 -11.31
CA SER A 97 25.97 1.53 -12.35
C SER A 97 26.16 2.94 -11.78
N THR A 98 25.34 3.32 -10.80
CA THR A 98 25.47 4.60 -10.09
C THR A 98 26.76 4.64 -9.26
N ALA A 99 27.10 3.54 -8.58
CA ALA A 99 28.37 3.43 -7.85
C ALA A 99 29.59 3.60 -8.78
N GLN A 100 29.54 3.03 -9.98
CA GLN A 100 30.59 3.18 -10.99
C GLN A 100 30.67 4.60 -11.57
N ALA A 101 29.53 5.28 -11.74
CA ALA A 101 29.48 6.65 -12.24
C ALA A 101 29.99 7.68 -11.22
N VAL A 102 29.78 7.46 -9.92
CA VAL A 102 30.28 8.34 -8.84
C VAL A 102 31.78 8.17 -8.61
N THR A 103 32.35 7.02 -8.99
CA THR A 103 33.79 6.73 -8.81
C THR A 103 34.65 7.25 -9.97
N ARG A 104 34.05 7.81 -11.03
CA ARG A 104 34.75 8.50 -12.13
C ARG A 104 34.66 10.01 -11.97
#